data_AF-A0A7V4Y372-F1
#
_entry.id   AF-A0A7V4Y372-F1
#
_cell.length_a   1.000
_cell.length_b   1.000
_cell.length_c   1.000
_cell.angle_alpha   90.00
_cell.angle_beta   90.00
_cell.angle_gamma   90.00
#
_symmetry.space_group_name_H-M   'P 1'
#
loop_
_entity.id
_entity.type
_entity.pdbx_description
1 polymer ?
#
loop_
_entity_poly.entity_id
_entity_poly.type
_entity_poly.pdbx_seq_one_letter_code
_entity_poly.pdbx_strand_id
1 'polypeptide(L)'
;METKTDEIYQNRKEFFNSRAESWLDMWYKDPDTGQYSRHQKDFERLWKLVPLQPGDRVLDVGCGSGILVPMVLERIKLTGILYELDFAEIMIETNRKLHKGENLHFLVQDIESASLPSNFFDVVICFSSFPHFDHKEKALLNMSDALKKEGALVVAHFSSSQELNQHHGSCAAVMHDLLPAETEMRALFQKAGLTIDLFLDEPGFYCIRAKK
;
A
#
# COMPACT_ATOMS: atom_id res chain seq x y z
N MET A 1 -3.98 -18.56 -22.50
CA MET A 1 -3.57 -17.20 -22.06
C MET A 1 -3.76 -17.03 -20.56
N GLU A 2 -4.83 -17.58 -19.96
CA GLU A 2 -5.04 -17.60 -18.49
C GLU A 2 -3.88 -18.21 -17.69
N THR A 3 -3.29 -19.31 -18.15
CA THR A 3 -2.24 -20.05 -17.41
C THR A 3 -0.97 -19.26 -17.11
N LYS A 4 -0.61 -18.25 -17.92
CA LYS A 4 0.62 -17.47 -17.73
C LYS A 4 0.41 -16.33 -16.73
N THR A 5 -0.77 -15.74 -16.69
CA THR A 5 -1.12 -14.70 -15.71
C THR A 5 -1.24 -15.32 -14.32
N ASP A 6 -1.85 -16.51 -14.21
CA ASP A 6 -1.94 -17.24 -12.94
C ASP A 6 -0.55 -17.63 -12.41
N GLU A 7 0.37 -18.04 -13.28
CA GLU A 7 1.75 -18.37 -12.89
C GLU A 7 2.51 -17.13 -12.37
N ILE A 8 2.40 -15.98 -13.04
CA ILE A 8 3.00 -14.72 -12.56
C ILE A 8 2.42 -14.34 -11.20
N TYR A 9 1.09 -14.44 -11.05
CA TYR A 9 0.41 -14.16 -9.79
C TYR A 9 0.91 -15.05 -8.64
N GLN A 10 0.98 -16.36 -8.84
CA GLN A 10 1.48 -17.29 -7.83
C GLN A 10 2.96 -17.07 -7.52
N ASN A 11 3.80 -16.86 -8.53
CA ASN A 11 5.23 -16.57 -8.33
C ASN A 11 5.44 -15.28 -7.53
N ARG A 12 4.64 -14.24 -7.78
CA ARG A 12 4.67 -12.99 -7.01
C ARG A 12 4.25 -13.23 -5.56
N LYS A 13 3.16 -13.97 -5.35
CA LYS A 13 2.66 -14.32 -4.02
C LYS A 13 3.70 -15.11 -3.22
N GLU A 14 4.32 -16.12 -3.83
CA GLU A 14 5.42 -16.90 -3.25
C GLU A 14 6.66 -16.04 -2.95
N PHE A 15 7.01 -15.09 -3.84
CA PHE A 15 8.11 -14.15 -3.63
C PHE A 15 7.93 -13.33 -2.34
N PHE A 16 6.73 -12.79 -2.11
CA PHE A 16 6.44 -12.04 -0.89
C PHE A 16 6.36 -12.97 0.33
N ASN A 17 5.62 -14.07 0.23
CA ASN A 17 5.46 -15.02 1.34
C ASN A 17 6.80 -15.56 1.86
N SER A 18 7.71 -15.94 0.96
CA SER A 18 9.05 -16.45 1.31
C SER A 18 9.95 -15.42 2.01
N ARG A 19 9.57 -14.14 2.01
CA ARG A 19 10.33 -13.03 2.58
C ARG A 19 9.62 -12.34 3.75
N ALA A 20 8.41 -12.75 4.09
CA ALA A 20 7.57 -12.06 5.06
C ALA A 20 8.27 -11.84 6.41
N GLU A 21 8.87 -12.90 6.98
CA GLU A 21 9.50 -12.83 8.31
C GLU A 21 10.69 -11.86 8.39
N SER A 22 11.39 -11.63 7.27
CA SER A 22 12.55 -10.73 7.20
C SER A 22 12.25 -9.42 6.46
N TRP A 23 11.01 -9.19 6.00
CA TRP A 23 10.67 -8.07 5.13
C TRP A 23 11.01 -6.72 5.77
N LEU A 24 10.60 -6.54 7.03
CA LEU A 24 10.89 -5.31 7.76
C LEU A 24 12.39 -5.10 7.98
N ASP A 25 13.12 -6.18 8.25
CA ASP A 25 14.57 -6.15 8.47
C ASP A 25 15.33 -5.80 7.18
N MET A 26 14.94 -6.37 6.05
CA MET A 26 15.58 -6.10 4.76
C MET A 26 15.41 -4.66 4.31
N TRP A 27 14.21 -4.09 4.49
CA TRP A 27 13.82 -2.83 3.87
C TRP A 27 13.79 -1.63 4.81
N TYR A 28 13.50 -1.81 6.10
CA TYR A 28 13.25 -0.69 7.02
C TYR A 28 14.23 -0.61 8.19
N LYS A 29 14.96 -1.69 8.47
CA LYS A 29 15.99 -1.69 9.52
C LYS A 29 17.25 -0.99 9.04
N ASP A 30 17.68 -0.03 9.83
CA ASP A 30 18.95 0.66 9.68
C ASP A 30 20.08 -0.31 10.10
N PRO A 31 21.04 -0.63 9.21
CA PRO A 31 22.10 -1.57 9.51
C PRO A 31 23.09 -1.08 10.56
N ASP A 32 23.22 0.24 10.74
CA ASP A 32 24.17 0.84 11.68
C ASP A 32 23.58 0.88 13.10
N THR A 33 22.28 1.16 13.22
CA THR A 33 21.61 1.29 14.53
C THR A 33 20.82 0.05 14.95
N GLY A 34 20.48 -0.82 14.01
CA GLY A 34 19.61 -1.98 14.22
C GLY A 34 18.14 -1.61 14.47
N GLN A 35 17.77 -0.33 14.38
CA GLN A 35 16.41 0.16 14.58
C GLN A 35 15.66 0.26 13.25
N TYR A 36 14.32 0.27 13.27
CA TYR A 36 13.50 0.48 12.06
C TYR A 36 13.41 1.97 11.67
N SER A 37 14.57 2.61 11.49
CA SER A 37 14.73 4.05 11.26
C SER A 37 15.25 4.41 9.87
N ARG A 38 15.50 3.43 8.98
CA ARG A 38 16.13 3.67 7.67
C ARG A 38 15.42 4.77 6.86
N HIS A 39 14.09 4.82 6.97
CA HIS A 39 13.23 5.74 6.23
C HIS A 39 12.52 6.75 7.14
N GLN A 40 13.09 7.09 8.31
CA GLN A 40 12.42 7.94 9.28
C GLN A 40 11.98 9.30 8.69
N LYS A 41 12.86 9.97 7.94
CA LYS A 41 12.55 11.27 7.30
C LYS A 41 11.47 11.15 6.23
N ASP A 42 11.46 10.04 5.50
CA ASP A 42 10.48 9.78 4.44
C ASP A 42 9.10 9.52 5.05
N PHE A 43 9.03 8.77 6.15
CA PHE A 43 7.80 8.60 6.93
C PHE A 43 7.33 9.93 7.53
N GLU A 44 8.21 10.74 8.13
CA GLU A 44 7.86 12.08 8.64
C GLU A 44 7.28 12.96 7.54
N ARG A 45 7.77 12.85 6.31
CA ARG A 45 7.20 13.52 5.15
C ARG A 45 5.85 12.95 4.76
N LEU A 46 5.73 11.63 4.61
CA LEU A 46 4.48 10.94 4.26
C LEU A 46 3.34 11.34 5.20
N TRP A 47 3.59 11.33 6.51
CA TRP A 47 2.57 11.63 7.51
C TRP A 47 2.09 13.09 7.55
N LYS A 48 2.80 14.01 6.88
CA LYS A 48 2.29 15.38 6.65
C LYS A 48 1.30 15.44 5.49
N LEU A 49 1.28 14.42 4.64
CA LEU A 49 0.47 14.35 3.42
C LEU A 49 -0.77 13.47 3.60
N VAL A 50 -0.67 12.40 4.39
CA VAL A 50 -1.81 11.51 4.71
C VAL A 50 -2.76 12.20 5.71
N PRO A 51 -4.03 12.44 5.36
CA PRO A 51 -4.95 13.23 6.17
C PRO A 51 -5.65 12.40 7.27
N LEU A 52 -4.89 11.64 8.07
CA LEU A 52 -5.45 10.83 9.17
C LEU A 52 -5.95 11.69 10.34
N GLN A 53 -7.09 11.31 10.90
CA GLN A 53 -7.70 11.90 12.09
C GLN A 53 -8.02 10.82 13.14
N PRO A 54 -8.07 11.19 14.44
CA PRO A 54 -8.62 10.31 15.46
C PRO A 54 -10.04 9.86 15.12
N GLY A 55 -10.32 8.56 15.21
CA GLY A 55 -11.63 7.99 14.85
C GLY A 55 -11.77 7.49 13.42
N ASP A 56 -10.79 7.74 12.54
CA ASP A 56 -10.85 7.28 11.15
C ASP A 56 -10.88 5.75 11.04
N ARG A 57 -11.62 5.28 10.04
CA ARG A 57 -11.52 3.91 9.53
C ARG A 57 -10.55 3.89 8.37
N VAL A 58 -9.44 3.21 8.55
CA VAL A 58 -8.33 3.17 7.58
C VAL A 58 -8.20 1.79 6.97
N LEU A 59 -7.99 1.73 5.66
CA LEU A 59 -7.58 0.52 4.95
C LEU A 59 -6.15 0.70 4.45
N ASP A 60 -5.24 -0.17 4.87
CA ASP A 60 -3.89 -0.31 4.30
C ASP A 60 -3.89 -1.45 3.29
N VAL A 61 -3.72 -1.11 2.01
CA VAL A 61 -3.77 -2.03 0.87
C VAL A 61 -2.37 -2.44 0.45
N GLY A 62 -2.11 -3.76 0.48
CA GLY A 62 -0.77 -4.30 0.28
C GLY A 62 0.12 -4.06 1.49
N CYS A 63 -0.46 -4.21 2.68
CA CYS A 63 0.17 -3.85 3.96
C CYS A 63 1.43 -4.66 4.31
N GLY A 64 1.64 -5.81 3.64
CA GLY A 64 2.77 -6.69 3.90
C GLY A 64 2.85 -7.10 5.37
N SER A 65 4.03 -6.96 5.95
CA SER A 65 4.29 -7.26 7.37
C SER A 65 3.90 -6.13 8.34
N GLY A 66 3.23 -5.06 7.87
CA GLY A 66 2.61 -4.06 8.75
C GLY A 66 3.48 -2.88 9.15
N ILE A 67 4.40 -2.41 8.28
CA ILE A 67 5.29 -1.28 8.62
C ILE A 67 4.52 -0.01 9.04
N LEU A 68 3.33 0.21 8.48
CA LEU A 68 2.51 1.38 8.79
C LEU A 68 1.71 1.25 10.09
N VAL A 69 1.49 0.02 10.60
CA VAL A 69 0.56 -0.26 11.70
C VAL A 69 0.81 0.63 12.93
N PRO A 70 2.03 0.73 13.48
CA PRO A 70 2.25 1.54 14.68
C PRO A 70 1.92 3.02 14.45
N MET A 71 2.28 3.55 13.28
CA MET A 71 2.13 4.96 12.94
C MET A 71 0.68 5.33 12.64
N VAL A 72 -0.07 4.43 12.01
CA VAL A 72 -1.51 4.64 11.74
C VAL A 72 -2.31 4.54 13.04
N LEU A 73 -2.09 3.50 13.86
CA LEU A 73 -2.79 3.33 15.14
C LEU A 73 -2.54 4.51 16.10
N GLU A 74 -1.32 5.05 16.13
CA GLU A 74 -0.99 6.24 16.90
C GLU A 74 -1.84 7.46 16.49
N ARG A 75 -2.14 7.62 15.19
CA ARG A 75 -2.86 8.78 14.64
C ARG A 75 -4.36 8.66 14.80
N ILE A 76 -4.92 7.49 14.49
CA ILE A 76 -6.37 7.26 14.55
C ILE A 76 -6.89 7.02 15.97
N LYS A 77 -5.98 6.75 16.93
CA LYS A 77 -6.28 6.45 18.33
C LYS A 77 -7.19 5.21 18.48
N LEU A 78 -7.51 4.84 19.71
CA LEU A 78 -8.39 3.71 20.00
C LEU A 78 -9.84 3.89 19.49
N THR A 79 -10.22 5.12 19.12
CA THR A 79 -11.53 5.42 18.54
C THR A 79 -11.62 5.11 17.05
N GLY A 80 -10.48 5.03 16.35
CA GLY A 80 -10.41 4.66 14.94
C GLY A 80 -10.18 3.16 14.76
N ILE A 81 -10.23 2.67 13.54
CA ILE A 81 -10.05 1.25 13.19
C ILE A 81 -9.13 1.12 11.99
N LEU A 82 -8.11 0.26 12.09
CA LEU A 82 -7.19 -0.07 11.00
C LEU A 82 -7.49 -1.46 10.44
N TYR A 83 -7.61 -1.54 9.11
CA TYR A 83 -7.74 -2.78 8.36
C TYR A 83 -6.50 -2.98 7.48
N GLU A 84 -5.78 -4.06 7.72
CA GLU A 84 -4.59 -4.47 6.98
C GLU A 84 -4.99 -5.51 5.93
N LEU A 85 -4.91 -5.17 4.65
CA LEU A 85 -5.28 -6.04 3.54
C LEU A 85 -4.06 -6.41 2.71
N ASP A 86 -3.85 -7.70 2.48
CA ASP A 86 -2.82 -8.22 1.59
C ASP A 86 -3.24 -9.57 1.00
N PHE A 87 -2.83 -9.85 -0.24
CA PHE A 87 -3.10 -11.11 -0.94
C PHE A 87 -2.17 -12.25 -0.48
N ALA A 88 -1.03 -11.92 0.12
CA ALA A 88 -0.03 -12.85 0.65
C ALA A 88 -0.34 -13.19 2.12
N GLU A 89 -0.72 -14.44 2.36
CA GLU A 89 -1.14 -14.93 3.68
C GLU A 89 -0.01 -14.91 4.71
N ILE A 90 1.23 -15.23 4.33
CA ILE A 90 2.36 -15.23 5.27
C ILE A 90 2.75 -13.80 5.65
N MET A 91 2.54 -12.83 4.75
CA MET A 91 2.68 -11.40 5.09
C MET A 91 1.70 -11.00 6.19
N ILE A 92 0.41 -11.32 6.03
CA ILE A 92 -0.63 -11.04 7.04
C ILE A 92 -0.37 -11.81 8.34
N GLU A 93 0.04 -13.07 8.28
CA GLU A 93 0.40 -13.84 9.47
C GLU A 93 1.56 -13.19 10.24
N THR A 94 2.58 -12.72 9.51
CA THR A 94 3.72 -12.02 10.09
C THR A 94 3.29 -10.68 10.70
N ASN A 95 2.50 -9.88 9.99
CA ASN A 95 1.91 -8.65 10.49
C ASN A 95 1.13 -8.88 11.79
N ARG A 96 0.26 -9.89 11.82
CA ARG A 96 -0.51 -10.29 13.01
C ARG A 96 0.38 -10.77 14.16
N LYS A 97 1.54 -11.37 13.91
CA LYS A 97 2.49 -11.76 14.97
C LYS A 97 3.18 -10.52 15.56
N LEU A 98 3.60 -9.59 14.71
CA LEU A 98 4.34 -8.38 15.09
C LEU A 98 3.46 -7.31 15.75
N HIS A 99 2.20 -7.22 15.34
CA HIS A 99 1.30 -6.14 15.73
C HIS A 99 0.02 -6.66 16.38
N LYS A 100 -0.41 -5.98 17.45
CA LYS A 100 -1.62 -6.28 18.22
C LYS A 100 -2.36 -4.97 18.51
N GLY A 101 -3.68 -5.03 18.49
CA GLY A 101 -4.54 -3.91 18.86
C GLY A 101 -6.01 -4.35 18.80
N GLU A 102 -6.84 -3.82 19.70
CA GLU A 102 -8.28 -4.10 19.71
C GLU A 102 -8.99 -3.52 18.47
N ASN A 103 -8.40 -2.46 17.90
CA ASN A 103 -8.88 -1.75 16.73
C ASN A 103 -8.07 -2.06 15.45
N LEU A 104 -7.44 -3.23 15.39
CA LEU A 104 -6.65 -3.71 14.25
C LEU A 104 -7.26 -4.99 13.68
N HIS A 105 -7.56 -4.99 12.39
CA HIS A 105 -8.14 -6.13 11.67
C HIS A 105 -7.27 -6.50 10.48
N PHE A 106 -7.28 -7.79 10.13
CA PHE A 106 -6.44 -8.34 9.08
C PHE A 106 -7.29 -9.09 8.06
N LEU A 107 -7.05 -8.82 6.77
CA LEU A 107 -7.81 -9.33 5.64
C LEU A 107 -6.84 -9.98 4.64
N VAL A 108 -6.89 -11.31 4.51
CA VAL A 108 -6.17 -12.02 3.43
C VAL A 108 -7.05 -11.98 2.18
N GLN A 109 -6.89 -10.94 1.37
CA GLN A 109 -7.67 -10.72 0.16
C GLN A 109 -6.82 -10.01 -0.88
N ASP A 110 -7.11 -10.28 -2.14
CA ASP A 110 -6.58 -9.51 -3.26
C ASP A 110 -7.46 -8.28 -3.51
N ILE A 111 -6.89 -7.08 -3.47
CA ILE A 111 -7.64 -5.83 -3.68
C ILE A 111 -8.39 -5.81 -5.01
N GLU A 112 -7.91 -6.49 -6.04
CA GLU A 112 -8.57 -6.57 -7.35
C GLU A 112 -9.86 -7.38 -7.32
N SER A 113 -10.06 -8.25 -6.32
CA SER A 113 -11.26 -9.07 -6.15
C SER A 113 -11.91 -8.97 -4.77
N ALA A 114 -11.38 -8.09 -3.91
CA ALA A 114 -11.80 -7.93 -2.53
C ALA A 114 -13.27 -7.52 -2.44
N SER A 115 -13.98 -8.14 -1.50
CA SER A 115 -15.38 -7.80 -1.19
C SER A 115 -15.39 -6.86 0.00
N LEU A 116 -15.09 -5.59 -0.27
CA LEU A 116 -15.05 -4.53 0.75
C LEU A 116 -16.42 -3.85 0.89
N PRO A 117 -16.78 -3.38 2.10
CA PRO A 117 -17.97 -2.56 2.27
C PRO A 117 -17.81 -1.23 1.53
N SER A 118 -18.83 -0.82 0.77
CA SER A 118 -18.82 0.46 0.07
C SER A 118 -19.00 1.64 1.03
N ASN A 119 -18.39 2.78 0.71
CA ASN A 119 -18.49 4.02 1.50
C ASN A 119 -18.20 3.83 3.00
N PHE A 120 -17.16 3.07 3.32
CA PHE A 120 -16.87 2.64 4.69
C PHE A 120 -15.60 3.25 5.26
N PHE A 121 -14.56 3.45 4.46
CA PHE A 121 -13.27 3.95 4.91
C PHE A 121 -13.14 5.45 4.75
N ASP A 122 -12.54 6.12 5.75
CA ASP A 122 -12.22 7.55 5.71
C ASP A 122 -10.93 7.79 4.90
N VAL A 123 -9.95 6.91 5.07
CA VAL A 123 -8.67 6.94 4.35
C VAL A 123 -8.29 5.55 3.87
N VAL A 124 -7.86 5.45 2.61
CA VAL A 124 -7.20 4.26 2.05
C VAL A 124 -5.75 4.63 1.77
N ILE A 125 -4.82 3.79 2.21
CA ILE A 125 -3.39 3.94 1.97
C ILE A 125 -2.95 2.73 1.14
N CYS A 126 -2.16 2.97 0.10
CA CYS A 126 -1.49 1.94 -0.69
C CYS A 126 -0.01 2.31 -0.73
N PHE A 127 0.75 1.75 0.19
CA PHE A 127 2.16 2.07 0.35
C PHE A 127 3.04 0.94 -0.18
N SER A 128 3.97 1.28 -1.07
CA SER A 128 4.91 0.31 -1.65
C SER A 128 4.28 -0.91 -2.35
N SER A 129 3.03 -0.80 -2.83
CA SER A 129 2.29 -1.94 -3.38
C SER A 129 1.72 -1.74 -4.79
N PHE A 130 1.38 -0.51 -5.18
CA PHE A 130 0.66 -0.22 -6.43
C PHE A 130 1.22 -0.83 -7.75
N PRO A 131 2.54 -0.91 -7.99
CA PRO A 131 3.10 -1.51 -9.20
C PRO A 131 2.68 -2.97 -9.39
N HIS A 132 2.45 -3.69 -8.28
CA HIS A 132 2.23 -5.14 -8.23
C HIS A 132 0.81 -5.57 -8.61
N PHE A 133 -0.12 -4.63 -8.81
CA PHE A 133 -1.46 -4.94 -9.29
C PHE A 133 -1.41 -5.23 -10.79
N ASP A 134 -1.96 -6.38 -11.18
CA ASP A 134 -2.12 -6.79 -12.57
C ASP A 134 -3.21 -5.94 -13.25
N HIS A 135 -4.31 -5.67 -12.54
CA HIS A 135 -5.41 -4.81 -13.00
C HIS A 135 -5.53 -3.54 -12.15
N LYS A 136 -4.58 -2.61 -12.33
CA LYS A 136 -4.52 -1.31 -11.61
C LYS A 136 -5.82 -0.52 -11.64
N GLU A 137 -6.53 -0.52 -12.77
CA GLU A 137 -7.85 0.14 -12.89
C GLU A 137 -8.88 -0.49 -11.94
N LYS A 138 -8.92 -1.83 -11.85
CA LYS A 138 -9.82 -2.57 -10.96
C LYS A 138 -9.47 -2.37 -9.49
N ALA A 139 -8.17 -2.39 -9.16
CA ALA A 139 -7.70 -2.08 -7.82
C ALA A 139 -8.12 -0.67 -7.38
N LEU A 140 -7.94 0.35 -8.24
CA LEU A 140 -8.39 1.71 -7.96
C LEU A 140 -9.90 1.85 -7.83
N LEU A 141 -10.67 1.16 -8.68
CA LEU A 141 -12.13 1.15 -8.56
C LEU A 141 -12.58 0.57 -7.21
N ASN A 142 -12.02 -0.57 -6.79
CA ASN A 142 -12.37 -1.18 -5.52
C ASN A 142 -11.94 -0.31 -4.31
N MET A 143 -10.75 0.31 -4.38
CA MET A 143 -10.31 1.28 -3.35
C MET A 143 -11.23 2.51 -3.30
N SER A 144 -11.61 3.05 -4.46
CA SER A 144 -12.54 4.17 -4.57
C SER A 144 -13.93 3.81 -4.04
N ASP A 145 -14.49 2.66 -4.41
CA ASP A 145 -15.81 2.23 -3.95
C ASP A 145 -15.88 2.04 -2.43
N ALA A 146 -14.80 1.53 -1.84
CA ALA A 146 -14.67 1.35 -0.40
C ALA A 146 -14.55 2.68 0.37
N LEU A 147 -14.03 3.74 -0.25
CA LEU A 147 -13.95 5.08 0.34
C LEU A 147 -15.32 5.72 0.54
N LYS A 148 -15.51 6.38 1.70
CA LYS A 148 -16.59 7.34 1.92
C LYS A 148 -16.50 8.50 0.94
N LYS A 149 -17.62 9.21 0.74
CA LYS A 149 -17.62 10.52 0.09
C LYS A 149 -16.64 11.46 0.81
N GLU A 150 -15.84 12.23 0.06
CA GLU A 150 -14.77 13.09 0.58
C GLU A 150 -13.61 12.35 1.27
N GLY A 151 -13.62 11.02 1.26
CA GLY A 151 -12.54 10.17 1.72
C GLY A 151 -11.28 10.35 0.88
N ALA A 152 -10.13 9.99 1.44
CA ALA A 152 -8.84 10.16 0.78
C ALA A 152 -8.19 8.83 0.40
N LEU A 153 -7.70 8.74 -0.84
CA LEU A 153 -6.76 7.70 -1.27
C LEU A 153 -5.35 8.28 -1.29
N VAL A 154 -4.39 7.56 -0.71
CA VAL A 154 -2.95 7.87 -0.81
C VAL A 154 -2.21 6.69 -1.41
N VAL A 155 -1.47 6.91 -2.50
CA VAL A 155 -0.53 5.95 -3.08
C VAL A 155 0.88 6.51 -2.90
N ALA A 156 1.78 5.77 -2.24
CA ALA A 156 3.11 6.30 -1.91
C ALA A 156 4.23 5.27 -1.95
N HIS A 157 5.45 5.74 -2.29
CA HIS A 157 6.69 4.95 -2.34
C HIS A 157 7.87 5.81 -1.88
N PHE A 158 8.89 5.19 -1.27
CA PHE A 158 10.17 5.85 -0.95
C PHE A 158 11.21 5.71 -2.05
N SER A 159 10.71 5.84 -3.28
CA SER A 159 11.42 5.91 -4.55
C SER A 159 10.55 6.72 -5.51
N SER A 160 11.16 7.45 -6.44
CA SER A 160 10.47 7.95 -7.64
C SER A 160 9.94 6.81 -8.50
N SER A 161 9.05 7.13 -9.45
CA SER A 161 8.57 6.14 -10.42
C SER A 161 9.70 5.56 -11.27
N GLN A 162 10.67 6.38 -11.65
CA GLN A 162 11.86 5.95 -12.42
C GLN A 162 12.73 4.97 -11.62
N GLU A 163 13.09 5.33 -10.39
CA GLU A 163 13.93 4.50 -9.52
C GLU A 163 13.25 3.16 -9.21
N LEU A 164 11.95 3.18 -8.93
CA LEU A 164 11.17 1.98 -8.62
C LEU A 164 11.08 1.03 -9.81
N ASN A 165 10.74 1.57 -11.00
CA ASN A 165 10.65 0.78 -12.22
C ASN A 165 12.02 0.17 -12.60
N GLN A 166 13.11 0.90 -12.39
CA GLN A 166 14.46 0.38 -12.58
C GLN A 166 14.80 -0.74 -11.58
N HIS A 167 14.46 -0.56 -10.30
CA HIS A 167 14.67 -1.56 -9.26
C HIS A 167 13.93 -2.87 -9.58
N HIS A 168 12.64 -2.78 -9.92
CA HIS A 168 11.81 -3.93 -10.27
C HIS A 168 12.36 -4.67 -11.49
N GLY A 169 12.81 -3.95 -12.52
CA GLY A 169 13.42 -4.55 -13.72
C GLY A 169 14.63 -5.45 -13.45
N SER A 170 15.25 -5.36 -12.28
CA SER A 170 16.37 -6.23 -11.85
C SER A 170 15.94 -7.53 -11.14
N CYS A 171 14.65 -7.71 -10.83
CA CYS A 171 14.13 -8.85 -10.08
C CYS A 171 13.08 -9.62 -10.90
N ALA A 172 13.39 -10.86 -11.30
CA ALA A 172 12.54 -11.65 -12.19
C ALA A 172 11.08 -11.82 -11.70
N ALA A 173 10.86 -11.90 -10.39
CA ALA A 173 9.52 -12.09 -9.82
C ALA A 173 8.59 -10.87 -9.97
N VAL A 174 9.15 -9.67 -10.13
CA VAL A 174 8.39 -8.41 -10.17
C VAL A 174 8.83 -7.49 -11.32
N MET A 175 9.61 -7.99 -12.28
CA MET A 175 10.19 -7.15 -13.35
C MET A 175 9.18 -6.50 -14.30
N HIS A 176 7.92 -6.93 -14.25
CA HIS A 176 6.81 -6.37 -15.02
C HIS A 176 5.89 -5.47 -14.18
N ASP A 177 6.16 -5.37 -12.88
CA ASP A 177 5.36 -4.60 -11.94
C ASP A 177 5.83 -3.15 -11.99
N LEU A 178 5.22 -2.32 -12.83
CA LEU A 178 5.69 -0.94 -13.04
C LEU A 178 4.67 0.07 -12.52
N LEU A 179 5.15 1.19 -11.97
CA LEU A 179 4.33 2.38 -11.85
C LEU A 179 4.06 2.94 -13.26
N PRO A 180 2.79 3.17 -13.62
CA PRO A 180 2.44 3.87 -14.85
C PRO A 180 3.00 5.29 -14.89
N ALA A 181 3.16 5.84 -16.08
CA ALA A 181 3.54 7.24 -16.26
C ALA A 181 2.46 8.18 -15.69
N GLU A 182 2.84 9.42 -15.36
CA GLU A 182 1.92 10.39 -14.73
C GLU A 182 0.59 10.55 -15.50
N THR A 183 0.63 10.71 -16.82
CA THR A 183 -0.58 10.86 -17.65
C THR A 183 -1.52 9.65 -17.51
N GLU A 184 -0.96 8.44 -17.45
CA GLU A 184 -1.73 7.21 -17.29
C GLU A 184 -2.27 7.09 -15.86
N MET A 185 -1.46 7.39 -14.84
CA MET A 185 -1.91 7.43 -13.45
C MET A 185 -3.07 8.40 -13.25
N ARG A 186 -2.98 9.61 -13.81
CA ARG A 186 -4.09 10.59 -13.75
C ARG A 186 -5.35 10.07 -14.41
N ALA A 187 -5.23 9.42 -15.57
CA ALA A 187 -6.37 8.81 -16.26
C ALA A 187 -7.01 7.68 -15.44
N LEU A 188 -6.20 6.82 -14.80
CA LEU A 188 -6.68 5.75 -13.94
C LEU A 188 -7.45 6.28 -12.72
N PHE A 189 -6.92 7.29 -12.03
CA PHE A 189 -7.60 7.93 -10.91
C PHE A 189 -8.91 8.61 -11.33
N GLN A 190 -8.89 9.34 -12.44
CA GLN A 190 -10.09 9.98 -12.98
C GLN A 190 -11.18 8.96 -13.32
N LYS A 191 -10.83 7.84 -13.97
CA LYS A 191 -11.78 6.75 -14.27
C LYS A 191 -12.38 6.14 -13.00
N ALA A 192 -11.61 6.06 -11.92
CA ALA A 192 -12.08 5.60 -10.62
C ALA A 192 -12.91 6.65 -9.85
N GLY A 193 -13.20 7.80 -10.45
CA GLY A 193 -13.95 8.88 -9.81
C GLY A 193 -13.17 9.63 -8.74
N LEU A 194 -11.84 9.57 -8.77
CA LEU A 194 -10.96 10.22 -7.80
C LEU A 194 -10.33 11.48 -8.39
N THR A 195 -10.34 12.57 -7.63
CA THR A 195 -9.69 13.84 -7.99
C THR A 195 -8.35 13.95 -7.29
N ILE A 196 -7.25 13.95 -8.05
CA ILE A 196 -5.90 14.11 -7.51
C ILE A 196 -5.69 15.57 -7.07
N ASP A 197 -5.38 15.78 -5.79
CA ASP A 197 -5.06 17.09 -5.22
C ASP A 197 -3.55 17.29 -4.94
N LEU A 198 -2.79 16.18 -4.94
CA LEU A 198 -1.34 16.18 -4.83
C LEU A 198 -0.74 15.07 -5.71
N PHE A 199 0.28 15.41 -6.49
CA PHE A 199 1.10 14.46 -7.23
C PHE A 199 2.56 14.86 -7.07
N LEU A 200 3.34 14.02 -6.39
CA LEU A 200 4.79 14.18 -6.21
C LEU A 200 5.49 12.97 -6.79
N ASP A 201 6.45 13.20 -7.68
CA ASP A 201 7.35 12.18 -8.22
C ASP A 201 8.74 12.81 -8.32
N GLU A 202 9.56 12.56 -7.30
CA GLU A 202 10.89 13.14 -7.15
C GLU A 202 11.85 12.08 -6.59
N PRO A 203 13.18 12.26 -6.75
CA PRO A 203 14.15 11.28 -6.28
C PRO A 203 13.92 10.87 -4.82
N GLY A 204 13.78 9.56 -4.58
CA GLY A 204 13.52 8.99 -3.26
C GLY A 204 12.09 9.15 -2.73
N PHE A 205 11.15 9.77 -3.46
CA PHE A 205 9.79 9.97 -2.96
C PHE A 205 8.73 10.10 -4.04
N TYR A 206 7.73 9.23 -3.98
CA TYR A 206 6.52 9.28 -4.81
C TYR A 206 5.29 9.34 -3.91
N CYS A 207 4.37 10.25 -4.19
CA CYS A 207 3.10 10.35 -3.47
C CYS A 207 2.00 10.94 -4.34
N ILE A 208 0.91 10.20 -4.50
CA ILE A 208 -0.37 10.72 -4.98
C ILE A 208 -1.32 10.79 -3.79
N ARG A 209 -2.01 11.92 -3.65
CA ARG A 209 -3.22 12.01 -2.82
C ARG A 209 -4.39 12.41 -3.70
N ALA A 210 -5.52 11.73 -3.48
CA ALA A 210 -6.75 12.00 -4.19
C ALA A 210 -7.96 11.93 -3.27
N LYS A 211 -9.03 12.62 -3.68
CA LYS A 211 -10.33 12.68 -3.00
C LYS A 211 -11.40 11.99 -3.84
N LYS A 212 -12.33 11.30 -3.18
CA LYS A 212 -13.54 10.74 -3.79
C LYS A 212 -14.67 11.75 -3.82
#